data_AF-B4KXI9-F1
#
_entry.id   AF-B4KXI9-F1
#
_cell.length_a   1.000
_cell.length_b   1.000
_cell.length_c   1.000
_cell.angle_alpha   90.00
_cell.angle_beta   90.00
_cell.angle_gamma   90.00
#
_symmetry.space_group_name_H-M   'P 1'
#
loop_
_entity.id
_entity.type
_entity.pdbx_description
1 polymer ?
#
loop_
_entity_poly.entity_id
_entity_poly.type
_entity_poly.pdbx_seq_one_letter_code
_entity_poly.pdbx_strand_id
1 'polypeptide(L)'
;MSWIFHTVKQILSQNHIFSRALYENVRETASKVIKGNRQFFSVVALLQFAVIVGEMEPKKRTRHVSKAKYESTLDSKAQHYLNALKVRWMQLHDIPGLFAYQLQEARPGRKLPGKCGFYAELNADRTLKRRVPQTIESLSPTFRPKQFNFNKVDAMEVMMTIDEERDNAEVQMIINKSPITKYHTLICPEVKKELVQRITCSALNFCITFMRNITDPNMRLGYNSPGALASVNHLHFHLLHIPRKLYIDNVELKPLAGNYVYRLKNKEPTEAICFVIGGRDSDDDVREKVQQIHQITEWLCNNQLPHNLFMTHDRKTNDLRVFLFVRSKYCVNKDACIFNVGFCELVGFLPVGDEEKLQNLTEQVVIDRIKDLTGDAFETAYRQTKRIIDGSNSTLWPILI
;
A
#
# COMPACT_ATOMS: atom_id res chain seq x y z
N MET A 1 -34.22 -3.81 0.00
CA MET A 1 -35.01 -3.06 1.01
C MET A 1 -34.70 -3.54 2.43
N SER A 2 -34.94 -4.81 2.81
CA SER A 2 -34.71 -5.33 4.17
C SER A 2 -33.24 -5.23 4.67
N TRP A 3 -32.26 -5.47 3.80
CA TRP A 3 -30.84 -5.46 4.19
C TRP A 3 -30.30 -4.07 4.55
N ILE A 4 -30.76 -3.01 3.86
CA ILE A 4 -30.37 -1.61 4.13
C ILE A 4 -30.79 -1.20 5.55
N PHE A 5 -32.02 -1.56 5.95
CA PHE A 5 -32.49 -1.30 7.32
C PHE A 5 -31.76 -2.16 8.35
N HIS A 6 -31.31 -3.35 7.97
CA HIS A 6 -30.52 -4.22 8.85
C HIS A 6 -29.12 -3.64 9.11
N THR A 7 -28.42 -3.20 8.06
CA THR A 7 -27.08 -2.57 8.15
C THR A 7 -27.13 -1.26 8.93
N VAL A 8 -28.14 -0.42 8.70
CA VAL A 8 -28.33 0.84 9.45
C VAL A 8 -28.63 0.56 10.93
N LYS A 9 -29.46 -0.44 11.24
CA LYS A 9 -29.76 -0.84 12.62
C LYS A 9 -28.52 -1.40 13.33
N GLN A 10 -27.65 -2.10 12.61
CA GLN A 10 -26.40 -2.65 13.14
C GLN A 10 -25.39 -1.54 13.48
N ILE A 11 -25.22 -0.56 12.59
CA ILE A 11 -24.33 0.61 12.79
C ILE A 11 -24.78 1.49 13.96
N LEU A 12 -26.10 1.69 14.10
CA LEU A 12 -26.68 2.51 15.17
C LEU A 12 -26.70 1.80 16.53
N SER A 13 -26.86 0.48 16.55
CA SER A 13 -26.83 -0.31 17.80
C SER A 13 -25.44 -0.38 18.45
N GLN A 14 -24.38 -0.09 17.70
CA GLN A 14 -23.00 -0.14 18.17
C GLN A 14 -22.47 1.23 18.63
N ASN A 15 -23.23 2.31 18.44
CA ASN A 15 -22.83 3.67 18.80
C ASN A 15 -23.93 4.36 19.63
N HIS A 16 -23.72 4.49 20.95
CA HIS A 16 -24.66 5.13 21.89
C HIS A 16 -24.89 6.65 21.66
N ILE A 17 -24.35 7.22 20.59
CA ILE A 17 -24.34 8.67 20.32
C ILE A 17 -25.47 9.08 19.35
N PHE A 18 -26.09 8.15 18.64
CA PHE A 18 -27.10 8.49 17.62
C PHE A 18 -28.53 8.52 18.18
N SER A 19 -29.18 9.67 18.06
CA SER A 19 -30.54 9.87 18.56
C SER A 19 -31.58 9.22 17.65
N ARG A 20 -32.67 8.71 18.25
CA ARG A 20 -33.83 8.11 17.57
C ARG A 20 -34.46 9.04 16.53
N ALA A 21 -34.29 10.36 16.69
CA ALA A 21 -34.76 11.39 15.77
C ALA A 21 -34.00 11.38 14.42
N LEU A 22 -32.68 11.09 14.44
CA LEU A 22 -31.90 11.00 13.20
C LEU A 22 -32.32 9.79 12.36
N TYR A 23 -32.64 8.67 13.01
CA TYR A 23 -33.12 7.46 12.34
C TYR A 23 -34.48 7.68 11.65
N GLU A 24 -35.42 8.36 12.32
CA GLU A 24 -36.73 8.70 11.75
C GLU A 24 -36.59 9.68 10.57
N ASN A 25 -35.71 10.68 10.68
CA ASN A 25 -35.50 11.68 9.63
C ASN A 25 -34.88 11.04 8.36
N VAL A 26 -33.83 10.22 8.52
CA VAL A 26 -33.20 9.49 7.39
C VAL A 26 -34.20 8.53 6.72
N ARG A 27 -35.03 7.86 7.53
CA ARG A 27 -36.07 6.95 7.02
C ARG A 27 -37.14 7.70 6.23
N GLU A 28 -37.58 8.88 6.70
CA GLU A 28 -38.61 9.67 6.02
C GLU A 28 -38.08 10.26 4.70
N THR A 29 -36.85 10.78 4.68
CA THR A 29 -36.20 11.28 3.47
C THR A 29 -35.97 10.18 2.44
N ALA A 30 -35.49 9.01 2.86
CA ALA A 30 -35.32 7.86 1.97
C ALA A 30 -36.65 7.38 1.37
N SER A 31 -37.73 7.38 2.15
CA SER A 31 -39.05 6.95 1.69
C SER A 31 -39.68 7.93 0.69
N LYS A 32 -39.42 9.24 0.83
CA LYS A 32 -39.85 10.28 -0.12
C LYS A 32 -39.09 10.21 -1.46
N VAL A 33 -37.79 9.90 -1.43
CA VAL A 33 -36.97 9.78 -2.65
C VAL A 33 -37.29 8.50 -3.45
N ILE A 34 -37.66 7.40 -2.77
CA ILE A 34 -37.96 6.11 -3.42
C ILE A 34 -39.29 6.12 -4.19
N LYS A 35 -40.23 7.03 -3.86
CA LYS A 35 -41.52 7.14 -4.57
C LYS A 35 -41.44 7.88 -5.92
N GLY A 36 -40.29 8.43 -6.31
CA GLY A 36 -40.09 9.15 -7.56
C GLY A 36 -38.94 8.62 -8.40
N ASN A 37 -39.22 7.65 -9.26
CA ASN A 37 -38.38 7.19 -10.39
C ASN A 37 -37.01 6.52 -10.13
N ARG A 38 -36.72 5.50 -10.96
CA ARG A 38 -35.63 4.52 -10.87
C ARG A 38 -34.19 5.02 -11.13
N GLN A 39 -33.94 6.32 -11.30
CA GLN A 39 -32.61 6.85 -11.64
C GLN A 39 -31.78 7.36 -10.45
N PHE A 40 -32.29 7.33 -9.21
CA PHE A 40 -31.71 8.08 -8.09
C PHE A 40 -30.79 7.31 -7.12
N PHE A 41 -30.39 6.07 -7.41
CA PHE A 41 -29.48 5.31 -6.53
C PHE A 41 -28.13 6.01 -6.31
N SER A 42 -27.63 6.81 -7.25
CA SER A 42 -26.39 7.61 -7.04
C SER A 42 -26.62 8.85 -6.19
N VAL A 43 -27.81 9.45 -6.24
CA VAL A 43 -28.12 10.71 -5.54
C VAL A 43 -28.40 10.46 -4.06
N VAL A 44 -29.01 9.33 -3.69
CA VAL A 44 -29.16 8.94 -2.28
C VAL A 44 -27.80 8.67 -1.64
N ALA A 45 -26.87 8.06 -2.37
CA ALA A 45 -25.49 7.88 -1.92
C ALA A 45 -24.73 9.23 -1.82
N LEU A 46 -24.94 10.14 -2.77
CA LEU A 46 -24.39 11.51 -2.73
C LEU A 46 -24.98 12.37 -1.60
N LEU A 47 -26.27 12.24 -1.30
CA LEU A 47 -26.95 12.95 -0.21
C LEU A 47 -26.57 12.39 1.16
N GLN A 48 -26.38 11.08 1.30
CA GLN A 48 -25.79 10.49 2.50
C GLN A 48 -24.36 11.02 2.73
N PHE A 49 -23.61 11.26 1.66
CA PHE A 49 -22.29 11.91 1.74
C PHE A 49 -22.39 13.40 2.10
N ALA A 50 -23.34 14.14 1.51
CA ALA A 50 -23.54 15.56 1.79
C ALA A 50 -24.05 15.83 3.22
N VAL A 51 -24.82 14.92 3.82
CA VAL A 51 -25.23 15.04 5.23
C VAL A 51 -24.09 14.70 6.19
N ILE A 52 -23.19 13.76 5.82
CA ILE A 52 -21.99 13.45 6.60
C ILE A 52 -20.94 14.57 6.49
N VAL A 53 -20.86 15.25 5.35
CA VAL A 53 -19.86 16.32 5.08
C VAL A 53 -20.39 17.72 5.40
N GLY A 54 -21.71 17.95 5.33
CA GLY A 54 -22.33 19.27 5.37
C GLY A 54 -22.65 19.85 6.76
N GLU A 55 -22.39 19.13 7.86
CA GLU A 55 -22.52 19.69 9.22
C GLU A 55 -21.27 20.45 9.71
N MET A 56 -20.33 20.77 8.83
CA MET A 56 -19.14 21.58 9.15
C MET A 56 -19.08 22.88 8.32
N GLU A 57 -19.85 23.90 8.72
CA GLU A 57 -19.43 25.29 8.54
C GLU A 57 -19.33 26.00 9.91
N PRO A 58 -18.25 26.76 10.18
CA PRO A 58 -17.92 27.19 11.53
C PRO A 58 -18.62 28.49 11.93
N LYS A 59 -19.20 28.50 13.15
CA LYS A 59 -19.49 29.75 13.87
C LYS A 59 -18.17 30.39 14.35
N LYS A 60 -18.10 31.72 14.23
CA LYS A 60 -16.91 32.57 14.44
C LYS A 60 -16.26 32.45 15.84
N ARG A 61 -14.92 32.35 15.82
CA ARG A 61 -13.85 32.82 16.74
C ARG A 61 -14.01 32.63 18.27
N THR A 62 -13.06 31.88 18.84
CA THR A 62 -12.08 32.33 19.87
C THR A 62 -10.91 31.34 20.01
N ARG A 63 -9.70 31.84 20.24
CA ARG A 63 -8.43 31.09 20.34
C ARG A 63 -8.40 30.21 21.60
N HIS A 64 -8.22 28.90 21.42
CA HIS A 64 -7.52 28.03 22.39
C HIS A 64 -6.64 27.04 21.61
N VAL A 65 -5.33 27.33 21.58
CA VAL A 65 -4.32 26.49 20.95
C VAL A 65 -3.82 25.48 21.98
N SER A 66 -4.38 24.27 22.00
CA SER A 66 -3.71 23.08 22.56
C SER A 66 -4.43 21.76 22.27
N LYS A 67 -5.76 21.76 22.09
CA LYS A 67 -6.54 20.52 21.84
C LYS A 67 -6.94 20.30 20.38
N ALA A 68 -7.22 21.38 19.63
CA ALA A 68 -7.68 21.31 18.24
C ALA A 68 -6.62 20.82 17.22
N LYS A 69 -5.33 20.87 17.56
CA LYS A 69 -4.25 20.44 16.65
C LYS A 69 -4.11 18.91 16.56
N TYR A 70 -4.58 18.17 17.57
CA TYR A 70 -4.50 16.70 17.58
C TYR A 70 -5.63 16.03 16.80
N GLU A 71 -6.76 16.71 16.59
CA GLU A 71 -7.91 16.17 15.84
C GLU A 71 -7.78 16.36 14.32
N SER A 72 -6.70 16.98 13.84
CA SER A 72 -6.57 17.40 12.45
C SER A 72 -5.51 16.64 11.64
N THR A 73 -4.47 16.10 12.28
CA THR A 73 -3.33 15.44 11.61
C THR A 73 -3.65 14.08 10.99
N LEU A 74 -2.84 13.66 10.01
CA LEU A 74 -2.95 12.34 9.37
C LEU A 74 -2.93 11.20 10.39
N ASP A 75 -2.08 11.34 11.40
CA ASP A 75 -1.84 10.40 12.49
C ASP A 75 -3.12 10.09 13.28
N SER A 76 -3.99 11.07 13.53
CA SER A 76 -5.28 10.81 14.21
C SER A 76 -6.39 10.35 13.26
N LYS A 77 -6.31 10.69 11.97
CA LYS A 77 -7.35 10.39 10.97
C LYS A 77 -7.10 9.14 10.12
N ALA A 78 -5.91 8.55 10.14
CA ALA A 78 -5.54 7.44 9.26
C ALA A 78 -6.54 6.27 9.31
N GLN A 79 -6.96 5.87 10.52
CA GLN A 79 -7.96 4.81 10.68
C GLN A 79 -9.34 5.18 10.12
N HIS A 80 -9.76 6.44 10.28
CA HIS A 80 -11.00 6.94 9.69
C HIS A 80 -10.94 6.89 8.16
N TYR A 81 -9.83 7.36 7.58
CA TYR A 81 -9.59 7.30 6.14
C TYR A 81 -9.57 5.86 5.62
N LEU A 82 -8.93 4.93 6.32
CA LEU A 82 -8.96 3.51 5.94
C LEU A 82 -10.38 2.95 5.93
N ASN A 83 -11.21 3.27 6.94
CA ASN A 83 -12.59 2.82 7.01
C ASN A 83 -13.42 3.38 5.85
N ALA A 84 -13.30 4.68 5.56
CA ALA A 84 -13.97 5.34 4.45
C ALA A 84 -13.53 4.74 3.09
N LEU A 85 -12.23 4.53 2.91
CA LEU A 85 -11.64 3.89 1.73
C LEU A 85 -12.23 2.50 1.50
N LYS A 86 -12.33 1.66 2.53
CA LYS A 86 -12.88 0.30 2.40
C LYS A 86 -14.35 0.32 1.95
N VAL A 87 -15.17 1.21 2.52
CA VAL A 87 -16.57 1.37 2.11
C VAL A 87 -16.65 1.86 0.67
N ARG A 88 -15.88 2.89 0.32
CA ARG A 88 -15.89 3.48 -1.01
C ARG A 88 -15.42 2.49 -2.07
N TRP A 89 -14.36 1.72 -1.78
CA TRP A 89 -13.86 0.69 -2.68
C TRP A 89 -14.92 -0.36 -2.98
N MET A 90 -15.69 -0.83 -1.99
CA MET A 90 -16.80 -1.78 -2.21
C MET A 90 -17.86 -1.18 -3.14
N GLN A 91 -18.30 0.05 -2.87
CA GLN A 91 -19.30 0.73 -3.68
C GLN A 91 -18.86 0.89 -5.14
N LEU A 92 -17.59 1.24 -5.36
CA LEU A 92 -17.02 1.37 -6.69
C LEU A 92 -16.85 0.01 -7.37
N HIS A 93 -16.52 -1.03 -6.61
CA HIS A 93 -16.36 -2.39 -7.14
C HIS A 93 -17.67 -2.93 -7.70
N ASP A 94 -18.81 -2.57 -7.10
CA ASP A 94 -20.14 -2.92 -7.61
C ASP A 94 -20.53 -2.23 -8.93
N ILE A 95 -19.79 -1.20 -9.37
CA ILE A 95 -20.08 -0.46 -10.62
C ILE A 95 -19.51 -1.22 -11.83
N PRO A 96 -20.34 -1.71 -12.76
CA PRO A 96 -19.86 -2.41 -13.95
C PRO A 96 -18.94 -1.54 -14.81
N GLY A 97 -17.80 -2.10 -15.24
CA GLY A 97 -16.86 -1.44 -16.14
C GLY A 97 -15.89 -0.45 -15.50
N LEU A 98 -16.06 -0.10 -14.22
CA LEU A 98 -15.12 0.79 -13.53
C LEU A 98 -13.77 0.10 -13.27
N PHE A 99 -13.81 -1.14 -12.77
CA PHE A 99 -12.65 -2.02 -12.71
C PHE A 99 -12.51 -2.78 -14.03
N ALA A 100 -11.27 -3.13 -14.40
CA ALA A 100 -11.00 -3.96 -15.58
C ALA A 100 -11.63 -5.36 -15.46
N TYR A 101 -11.85 -5.84 -14.24
CA TYR A 101 -12.56 -7.07 -13.91
C TYR A 101 -13.10 -7.02 -12.49
N GLN A 102 -14.12 -7.86 -12.25
CA GLN A 102 -14.68 -8.06 -10.92
C GLN A 102 -13.82 -9.07 -10.16
N LEU A 103 -13.05 -8.59 -9.20
CA LEU A 103 -12.32 -9.41 -8.25
C LEU A 103 -13.28 -10.34 -7.46
N GLN A 104 -13.18 -11.65 -7.69
CA GLN A 104 -13.97 -12.65 -6.98
C GLN A 104 -13.60 -12.70 -5.49
N GLU A 105 -14.60 -12.84 -4.60
CA GLU A 105 -14.38 -12.89 -3.14
C GLU A 105 -13.56 -14.10 -2.70
N ALA A 106 -13.88 -15.27 -3.24
CA ALA A 106 -13.14 -16.51 -3.04
C ALA A 106 -12.44 -16.89 -4.34
N ARG A 107 -11.11 -16.94 -4.31
CA ARG A 107 -10.29 -17.39 -5.44
C ARG A 107 -9.52 -18.65 -5.05
N PRO A 108 -9.31 -19.59 -5.97
CA PRO A 108 -8.43 -20.73 -5.74
C PRO A 108 -7.05 -20.25 -5.28
N GLY A 109 -6.53 -20.87 -4.24
CA GLY A 109 -5.21 -20.57 -3.72
C GLY A 109 -4.71 -21.67 -2.82
N ARG A 110 -3.39 -21.80 -2.71
CA ARG A 110 -2.76 -22.84 -1.91
C ARG A 110 -1.44 -22.35 -1.33
N LYS A 111 -1.10 -22.90 -0.17
CA LYS A 111 0.26 -22.82 0.36
C LYS A 111 1.14 -23.77 -0.45
N LEU A 112 2.27 -23.28 -0.95
CA LEU A 112 3.26 -24.13 -1.60
C LEU A 112 3.91 -25.03 -0.54
N PRO A 113 4.09 -26.34 -0.83
CA PRO A 113 4.78 -27.24 0.08
C PRO A 113 6.25 -26.82 0.25
N GLY A 114 6.69 -26.69 1.51
CA GLY A 114 8.07 -26.43 1.87
C GLY A 114 8.20 -25.56 3.13
N LYS A 115 9.42 -25.07 3.39
CA LYS A 115 9.77 -24.37 4.63
C LYS A 115 9.25 -22.93 4.66
N CYS A 116 9.20 -22.27 3.51
CA CYS A 116 8.92 -20.83 3.42
C CYS A 116 7.44 -20.54 3.64
N GLY A 117 6.60 -21.49 3.24
CA GLY A 117 5.17 -21.40 3.26
C GLY A 117 4.58 -20.34 2.34
N PHE A 118 5.15 -20.15 1.15
CA PHE A 118 4.62 -19.19 0.18
C PHE A 118 3.16 -19.49 -0.16
N TYR A 119 2.36 -18.45 -0.39
CA TYR A 119 0.95 -18.60 -0.73
C TYR A 119 0.70 -18.13 -2.15
N ALA A 120 0.24 -19.04 -3.00
CA ALA A 120 -0.15 -18.75 -4.37
C ALA A 120 -1.67 -18.62 -4.48
N GLU A 121 -2.14 -17.65 -5.27
CA GLU A 121 -3.56 -17.37 -5.45
C GLU A 121 -3.86 -17.03 -6.90
N LEU A 122 -4.88 -17.66 -7.47
CA LEU A 122 -5.29 -17.45 -8.84
C LEU A 122 -5.90 -16.05 -9.01
N ASN A 123 -5.50 -15.37 -10.08
CA ASN A 123 -6.08 -14.13 -10.56
C ASN A 123 -5.93 -14.05 -12.10
N ALA A 124 -6.57 -14.96 -12.81
CA ALA A 124 -6.46 -15.09 -14.27
C ALA A 124 -6.90 -13.81 -15.01
N ASP A 125 -7.99 -13.20 -14.56
CA ASP A 125 -8.48 -11.93 -15.10
C ASP A 125 -7.44 -10.81 -15.03
N ARG A 126 -6.64 -10.77 -13.97
CA ARG A 126 -5.54 -9.81 -13.88
C ARG A 126 -4.54 -9.96 -15.00
N THR A 127 -4.15 -11.19 -15.30
CA THR A 127 -3.16 -11.46 -16.35
C THR A 127 -3.70 -11.08 -17.73
N LEU A 128 -4.99 -11.34 -17.97
CA LEU A 128 -5.64 -11.09 -19.26
C LEU A 128 -6.05 -9.63 -19.47
N LYS A 129 -6.57 -8.96 -18.44
CA LYS A 129 -7.27 -7.67 -18.57
C LYS A 129 -6.49 -6.48 -18.02
N ARG A 130 -5.35 -6.71 -17.36
CA ARG A 130 -4.49 -5.62 -16.88
C ARG A 130 -3.86 -4.91 -18.07
N ARG A 131 -3.77 -3.57 -17.97
CA ARG A 131 -3.01 -2.75 -18.93
C ARG A 131 -1.58 -3.26 -19.08
N VAL A 132 -1.09 -3.24 -20.32
CA VAL A 132 0.33 -3.45 -20.65
C VAL A 132 1.20 -2.48 -19.84
N PRO A 133 2.15 -2.97 -19.03
CA PRO A 133 3.05 -2.12 -18.26
C PRO A 133 3.92 -1.24 -19.17
N GLN A 134 4.28 -0.06 -18.69
CA GLN A 134 5.26 0.78 -19.37
C GLN A 134 6.67 0.17 -19.30
N THR A 135 7.45 0.39 -20.35
CA THR A 135 8.91 0.25 -20.34
C THR A 135 9.52 1.48 -19.68
N ILE A 136 10.16 1.25 -18.53
CA ILE A 136 10.89 2.27 -17.78
C ILE A 136 12.33 1.79 -17.73
N GLU A 137 13.26 2.54 -18.33
CA GLU A 137 14.60 2.06 -18.68
C GLU A 137 15.68 2.49 -17.67
N SER A 138 15.35 3.41 -16.76
CA SER A 138 16.26 3.89 -15.73
C SER A 138 15.54 4.07 -14.39
N LEU A 139 16.29 4.10 -13.28
CA LEU A 139 15.77 4.45 -11.95
C LEU A 139 15.53 5.95 -11.76
N SER A 140 15.98 6.76 -12.70
CA SER A 140 15.71 8.19 -12.74
C SER A 140 15.09 8.55 -14.09
N PRO A 141 13.89 8.03 -14.39
CA PRO A 141 13.27 8.22 -15.68
C PRO A 141 12.78 9.67 -15.81
N THR A 142 12.54 10.12 -17.03
CA THR A 142 11.84 11.39 -17.29
C THR A 142 10.34 11.16 -17.31
N PHE A 143 9.55 12.08 -16.76
CA PHE A 143 8.10 12.01 -16.85
C PHE A 143 7.64 12.03 -18.31
N ARG A 144 6.64 11.21 -18.65
CA ARG A 144 6.17 11.04 -20.03
C ARG A 144 4.68 11.42 -20.12
N PRO A 145 4.33 12.70 -20.32
CA PRO A 145 2.94 13.18 -20.25
C PRO A 145 2.04 12.55 -21.31
N LYS A 146 2.59 12.10 -22.44
CA LYS A 146 1.83 11.40 -23.50
C LYS A 146 1.46 9.95 -23.12
N GLN A 147 2.30 9.26 -22.35
CA GLN A 147 1.99 7.92 -21.86
C GLN A 147 0.90 7.98 -20.77
N PHE A 148 0.33 6.83 -20.40
CA PHE A 148 -0.61 6.80 -19.28
C PHE A 148 0.07 7.34 -18.01
N ASN A 149 -0.68 8.13 -17.24
CA ASN A 149 -0.27 8.63 -15.94
C ASN A 149 -1.53 8.92 -15.12
N PHE A 150 -1.39 9.09 -13.80
CA PHE A 150 -2.56 9.25 -12.92
C PHE A 150 -3.34 10.58 -13.08
N ASN A 151 -2.85 11.56 -13.86
CA ASN A 151 -3.69 12.70 -14.26
C ASN A 151 -4.77 12.32 -15.29
N LYS A 152 -4.74 11.10 -15.82
CA LYS A 152 -5.64 10.60 -16.88
C LYS A 152 -6.64 9.55 -16.39
N VAL A 153 -6.73 9.32 -15.09
CA VAL A 153 -7.79 8.45 -14.55
C VAL A 153 -9.12 9.17 -14.60
N ASP A 154 -10.20 8.40 -14.66
CA ASP A 154 -11.54 8.96 -14.47
C ASP A 154 -11.70 9.49 -13.03
N ALA A 155 -12.42 10.58 -12.84
CA ALA A 155 -12.66 11.14 -11.51
C ALA A 155 -13.37 10.13 -10.57
N MET A 156 -14.17 9.20 -11.11
CA MET A 156 -14.78 8.11 -10.36
C MET A 156 -13.77 7.09 -9.83
N GLU A 157 -12.59 6.98 -10.44
CA GLU A 157 -11.51 6.10 -9.94
C GLU A 157 -10.85 6.66 -8.67
N VAL A 158 -10.98 7.98 -8.40
CA VAL A 158 -10.46 8.63 -7.19
C VAL A 158 -11.45 8.42 -6.04
N MET A 159 -11.04 7.65 -5.02
CA MET A 159 -11.89 7.37 -3.85
C MET A 159 -11.93 8.52 -2.87
N MET A 160 -10.78 9.15 -2.65
CA MET A 160 -10.63 10.31 -1.77
C MET A 160 -9.30 11.03 -2.05
N THR A 161 -9.25 12.29 -1.66
CA THR A 161 -8.05 13.13 -1.65
C THR A 161 -7.79 13.55 -0.21
N ILE A 162 -6.55 13.44 0.24
CA ILE A 162 -6.10 13.77 1.59
C ILE A 162 -5.06 14.88 1.47
N ASP A 163 -5.33 16.03 2.10
CA ASP A 163 -4.38 17.13 2.17
C ASP A 163 -3.50 16.95 3.41
N GLU A 164 -2.18 16.84 3.22
CA GLU A 164 -1.24 16.82 4.33
C GLU A 164 -1.08 18.22 4.93
N GLU A 165 -1.52 18.40 6.17
CA GLU A 165 -1.51 19.70 6.85
C GLU A 165 -0.10 20.31 7.02
N ARG A 166 0.95 19.47 7.10
CA ARG A 166 2.32 19.95 7.35
C ARG A 166 2.95 20.63 6.13
N ASP A 167 2.76 20.04 4.96
CA ASP A 167 3.45 20.45 3.72
C ASP A 167 2.49 20.87 2.59
N ASN A 168 1.18 20.88 2.86
CA ASN A 168 0.11 21.05 1.86
C ASN A 168 0.25 20.08 0.66
N ALA A 169 0.84 18.91 0.89
CA ALA A 169 0.97 17.87 -0.12
C ALA A 169 -0.38 17.16 -0.29
N GLU A 170 -0.90 17.14 -1.51
CA GLU A 170 -2.12 16.42 -1.85
C GLU A 170 -1.81 14.94 -2.06
N VAL A 171 -2.54 14.02 -1.42
CA VAL A 171 -2.43 12.58 -1.69
C VAL A 171 -3.76 12.03 -2.17
N GLN A 172 -3.78 11.51 -3.40
CA GLN A 172 -4.96 10.86 -3.96
C GLN A 172 -4.94 9.36 -3.69
N MET A 173 -6.05 8.84 -3.18
CA MET A 173 -6.31 7.41 -3.00
C MET A 173 -7.17 6.93 -4.17
N ILE A 174 -6.56 6.25 -5.14
CA ILE A 174 -7.19 5.87 -6.40
C ILE A 174 -7.40 4.35 -6.41
N ILE A 175 -8.54 3.85 -6.90
CA ILE A 175 -8.69 2.39 -7.08
C ILE A 175 -7.57 1.87 -7.99
N ASN A 176 -7.05 0.68 -7.70
CA ASN A 176 -6.30 -0.03 -8.73
C ASN A 176 -7.30 -0.70 -9.68
N LYS A 177 -7.43 -0.17 -10.90
CA LYS A 177 -8.32 -0.69 -11.95
C LYS A 177 -8.12 -2.18 -12.24
N SER A 178 -6.95 -2.73 -11.91
CA SER A 178 -6.70 -4.17 -11.91
C SER A 178 -6.28 -4.59 -10.49
N PRO A 179 -7.22 -4.98 -9.61
CA PRO A 179 -6.95 -5.24 -8.20
C PRO A 179 -6.27 -6.61 -8.00
N ILE A 180 -5.26 -6.68 -7.13
CA ILE A 180 -4.59 -7.96 -6.78
C ILE A 180 -5.42 -8.64 -5.70
N THR A 181 -5.71 -7.90 -4.63
CA THR A 181 -6.60 -8.31 -3.55
C THR A 181 -7.68 -7.25 -3.30
N LYS A 182 -8.56 -7.53 -2.34
CA LYS A 182 -9.59 -6.59 -1.90
C LYS A 182 -8.95 -5.28 -1.44
N TYR A 183 -9.63 -4.16 -1.68
CA TYR A 183 -9.16 -2.82 -1.32
C TYR A 183 -7.86 -2.37 -2.00
N HIS A 184 -7.45 -3.04 -3.10
CA HIS A 184 -6.25 -2.62 -3.82
C HIS A 184 -6.38 -1.17 -4.30
N THR A 185 -5.59 -0.31 -3.67
CA THR A 185 -5.60 1.14 -3.84
C THR A 185 -4.20 1.60 -4.22
N LEU A 186 -4.14 2.62 -5.06
CA LEU A 186 -2.94 3.36 -5.40
C LEU A 186 -2.90 4.62 -4.54
N ILE A 187 -1.82 4.80 -3.79
CA ILE A 187 -1.53 6.04 -3.07
C ILE A 187 -0.66 6.89 -3.99
N CYS A 188 -1.23 7.96 -4.53
CA CYS A 188 -0.60 8.81 -5.53
C CYS A 188 -0.34 10.20 -4.94
N PRO A 189 0.87 10.48 -4.43
CA PRO A 189 1.22 11.78 -3.88
C PRO A 189 1.41 12.80 -5.00
N GLU A 190 0.85 13.99 -4.79
CA GLU A 190 1.06 15.21 -5.57
C GLU A 190 0.95 14.97 -7.09
N VAL A 191 -0.16 14.34 -7.52
CA VAL A 191 -0.37 13.89 -8.90
C VAL A 191 -0.13 15.00 -9.95
N LYS A 192 -0.42 16.26 -9.57
CA LYS A 192 -0.21 17.45 -10.41
C LYS A 192 1.26 17.86 -10.56
N LYS A 193 2.15 17.44 -9.66
CA LYS A 193 3.61 17.65 -9.77
C LYS A 193 4.29 16.67 -10.72
N GLU A 194 3.55 15.69 -11.26
CA GLU A 194 4.07 14.75 -12.26
C GLU A 194 5.34 14.02 -11.81
N LEU A 195 5.40 13.71 -10.51
CA LEU A 195 6.55 13.03 -9.91
C LEU A 195 6.74 11.68 -10.59
N VAL A 196 7.96 11.41 -11.06
CA VAL A 196 8.32 10.12 -11.66
C VAL A 196 8.28 9.00 -10.61
N GLN A 197 8.30 7.74 -11.03
CA GLN A 197 8.27 6.60 -10.09
C GLN A 197 9.60 6.50 -9.31
N ARG A 198 9.83 7.39 -8.36
CA ARG A 198 10.99 7.50 -7.48
C ARG A 198 10.49 8.03 -6.14
N ILE A 199 10.82 7.34 -5.05
CA ILE A 199 10.31 7.67 -3.72
C ILE A 199 10.78 9.08 -3.34
N THR A 200 9.86 9.90 -2.82
CA THR A 200 10.20 11.18 -2.16
C THR A 200 10.07 11.03 -0.64
N CYS A 201 10.79 11.85 0.11
CA CYS A 201 10.72 11.84 1.58
C CYS A 201 9.30 12.10 2.10
N SER A 202 8.58 13.06 1.49
CA SER A 202 7.18 13.38 1.86
C SER A 202 6.25 12.19 1.58
N ALA A 203 6.31 11.59 0.40
CA ALA A 203 5.47 10.43 0.08
C ALA A 203 5.74 9.23 1.00
N LEU A 204 7.00 9.00 1.35
CA LEU A 204 7.40 7.96 2.30
C LEU A 204 6.90 8.27 3.71
N ASN A 205 7.01 9.53 4.15
CA ASN A 205 6.48 9.99 5.43
C ASN A 205 4.97 9.76 5.53
N PHE A 206 4.22 10.11 4.47
CA PHE A 206 2.78 9.85 4.39
C PHE A 206 2.49 8.36 4.55
N CYS A 207 3.16 7.49 3.78
CA CYS A 207 2.93 6.06 3.81
C CYS A 207 3.23 5.44 5.17
N ILE A 208 4.35 5.81 5.79
CA ILE A 208 4.73 5.33 7.13
C ILE A 208 3.77 5.86 8.19
N THR A 209 3.38 7.13 8.13
CA THR A 209 2.42 7.74 9.07
C THR A 209 1.03 7.14 8.93
N PHE A 210 0.55 6.91 7.70
CA PHE A 210 -0.72 6.25 7.48
C PHE A 210 -0.68 4.82 8.01
N MET A 211 0.33 4.04 7.64
CA MET A 211 0.43 2.65 8.05
C MET A 211 0.60 2.50 9.57
N ARG A 212 1.46 3.29 10.24
CA ARG A 212 1.68 3.16 11.69
C ARG A 212 0.44 3.50 12.53
N ASN A 213 -0.54 4.21 11.96
CA ASN A 213 -1.74 4.69 12.65
C ASN A 213 -3.05 3.99 12.23
N ILE A 214 -2.96 2.88 11.49
CA ILE A 214 -4.11 1.99 11.25
C ILE A 214 -4.01 0.74 12.12
N THR A 215 -5.16 0.16 12.48
CA THR A 215 -5.26 -0.98 13.39
C THR A 215 -5.52 -2.31 12.70
N ASP A 216 -5.63 -2.32 11.37
CA ASP A 216 -5.82 -3.55 10.60
C ASP A 216 -4.47 -4.15 10.15
N PRO A 217 -3.97 -5.23 10.79
CA PRO A 217 -2.68 -5.83 10.46
C PRO A 217 -2.68 -6.59 9.12
N ASN A 218 -3.84 -6.71 8.48
CA ASN A 218 -3.97 -7.31 7.16
C ASN A 218 -3.88 -6.27 6.05
N MET A 219 -3.91 -4.98 6.37
CA MET A 219 -3.53 -3.95 5.41
C MET A 219 -2.00 -3.96 5.26
N ARG A 220 -1.55 -4.01 4.01
CA ARG A 220 -0.15 -4.12 3.61
C ARG A 220 0.13 -3.05 2.56
N LEU A 221 1.30 -2.44 2.62
CA LEU A 221 1.71 -1.42 1.65
C LEU A 221 2.92 -1.89 0.87
N GLY A 222 2.92 -1.70 -0.45
CA GLY A 222 4.01 -2.10 -1.33
C GLY A 222 4.42 -1.00 -2.29
N TYR A 223 5.67 -1.02 -2.72
CA TYR A 223 6.21 -0.16 -3.77
C TYR A 223 7.16 -0.95 -4.67
N ASN A 224 7.12 -0.63 -5.95
CA ASN A 224 8.01 -1.14 -6.98
C ASN A 224 8.74 0.04 -7.61
N SER A 225 10.08 0.02 -7.62
CA SER A 225 10.86 0.99 -8.39
C SER A 225 10.84 0.65 -9.89
N PRO A 226 11.27 1.57 -10.77
CA PRO A 226 11.70 1.23 -12.12
C PRO A 226 12.72 0.09 -12.10
N GLY A 227 12.66 -0.80 -13.08
CA GLY A 227 13.48 -2.00 -13.10
C GLY A 227 13.10 -3.07 -12.07
N ALA A 228 12.16 -2.79 -11.15
CA ALA A 228 11.64 -3.71 -10.13
C ALA A 228 10.11 -3.87 -10.20
N LEU A 229 9.59 -3.96 -11.43
CA LEU A 229 8.18 -4.14 -11.78
C LEU A 229 7.24 -2.94 -11.61
N ALA A 230 7.74 -1.71 -11.45
CA ALA A 230 6.91 -0.52 -11.61
C ALA A 230 6.18 -0.54 -12.97
N SER A 231 4.85 -0.49 -12.99
CA SER A 231 4.06 -0.55 -14.23
C SER A 231 3.78 0.80 -14.89
N VAL A 232 3.90 1.90 -14.14
CA VAL A 232 3.61 3.26 -14.59
C VAL A 232 4.72 4.17 -14.09
N ASN A 233 5.23 5.05 -14.96
CA ASN A 233 6.17 6.09 -14.55
C ASN A 233 5.42 7.34 -14.05
N HIS A 234 4.85 7.22 -12.85
CA HIS A 234 4.26 8.30 -12.07
C HIS A 234 4.21 7.79 -10.63
N LEU A 235 4.78 8.50 -9.66
CA LEU A 235 4.93 8.07 -8.27
C LEU A 235 3.62 7.52 -7.69
N HIS A 236 3.66 6.25 -7.30
CA HIS A 236 2.57 5.59 -6.59
C HIS A 236 3.07 4.47 -5.68
N PHE A 237 2.31 4.23 -4.62
CA PHE A 237 2.41 3.08 -3.74
C PHE A 237 1.13 2.25 -3.83
N HIS A 238 1.20 1.00 -3.39
CA HIS A 238 0.10 0.05 -3.41
C HIS A 238 -0.35 -0.23 -1.99
N LEU A 239 -1.63 -0.03 -1.68
CA LEU A 239 -2.26 -0.49 -0.45
C LEU A 239 -3.13 -1.71 -0.76
N LEU A 240 -2.97 -2.78 0.00
CA LEU A 240 -3.59 -4.09 -0.23
C LEU A 240 -4.14 -4.66 1.07
N HIS A 241 -5.26 -5.38 1.00
CA HIS A 241 -5.70 -6.21 2.12
C HIS A 241 -5.33 -7.68 1.86
N ILE A 242 -4.45 -8.23 2.71
CA ILE A 242 -3.97 -9.61 2.65
C ILE A 242 -4.22 -10.27 4.02
N PRO A 243 -5.40 -10.89 4.23
CA PRO A 243 -5.81 -11.43 5.52
C PRO A 243 -5.21 -12.82 5.80
N ARG A 244 -3.88 -12.95 5.62
CA ARG A 244 -3.15 -14.20 5.83
C ARG A 244 -1.76 -13.89 6.40
N LYS A 245 -1.18 -14.86 7.10
CA LYS A 245 0.23 -14.82 7.46
C LYS A 245 1.06 -15.14 6.23
N LEU A 246 2.01 -14.28 5.90
CA LEU A 246 2.92 -14.48 4.78
C LEU A 246 4.26 -15.04 5.26
N TYR A 247 5.11 -15.48 4.33
CA TYR A 247 6.49 -15.88 4.64
C TYR A 247 7.22 -14.76 5.41
N ILE A 248 7.09 -13.51 4.94
CA ILE A 248 7.76 -12.35 5.56
C ILE A 248 7.33 -12.11 7.03
N ASP A 249 6.14 -12.58 7.43
CA ASP A 249 5.67 -12.42 8.80
C ASP A 249 6.44 -13.33 9.79
N ASN A 250 7.13 -14.35 9.29
CA ASN A 250 7.77 -15.39 10.10
C ASN A 250 9.31 -15.41 9.98
N VAL A 251 9.89 -14.48 9.23
CA VAL A 251 11.35 -14.41 9.07
C VAL A 251 12.04 -14.05 10.38
N GLU A 252 13.21 -14.63 10.62
CA GLU A 252 14.06 -14.24 11.74
C GLU A 252 14.90 -13.01 11.37
N LEU A 253 14.84 -11.99 12.22
CA LEU A 253 15.60 -10.75 12.04
C LEU A 253 16.92 -10.79 12.83
N LYS A 254 17.99 -10.27 12.23
CA LYS A 254 19.30 -10.06 12.86
C LYS A 254 19.64 -8.58 12.83
N PRO A 255 20.23 -8.01 13.91
CA PRO A 255 20.66 -6.61 13.90
C PRO A 255 21.56 -6.30 12.70
N LEU A 256 21.35 -5.13 12.09
CA LEU A 256 22.17 -4.63 10.99
C LEU A 256 22.86 -3.32 11.34
N ALA A 257 22.12 -2.32 11.80
CA ALA A 257 22.61 -0.98 12.12
C ALA A 257 21.66 -0.30 13.13
N GLY A 258 22.20 0.56 14.00
CA GLY A 258 21.45 1.12 15.12
C GLY A 258 20.72 0.06 15.98
N ASN A 259 19.66 0.47 16.65
CA ASN A 259 18.78 -0.41 17.44
C ASN A 259 17.42 -0.71 16.76
N TYR A 260 17.19 -0.17 15.55
CA TYR A 260 15.93 -0.31 14.82
C TYR A 260 16.07 -0.87 13.39
N VAL A 261 17.28 -1.16 12.91
CA VAL A 261 17.49 -1.74 11.57
C VAL A 261 18.06 -3.14 11.65
N TYR A 262 17.41 -4.01 10.90
CA TYR A 262 17.67 -5.44 10.87
C TYR A 262 17.88 -5.91 9.44
N ARG A 263 18.43 -7.11 9.32
CA ARG A 263 18.48 -7.91 8.11
C ARG A 263 17.79 -9.24 8.36
N LEU A 264 17.40 -9.93 7.30
CA LEU A 264 16.95 -11.32 7.42
C LEU A 264 18.15 -12.20 7.81
N LYS A 265 17.86 -13.32 8.49
CA LYS A 265 18.88 -14.31 8.84
C LYS A 265 19.51 -14.90 7.58
N ASN A 266 20.79 -15.25 7.64
CA ASN A 266 21.51 -15.83 6.49
C ASN A 266 20.74 -17.03 5.93
N LYS A 267 20.71 -17.15 4.59
CA LYS A 267 20.10 -18.26 3.83
C LYS A 267 18.58 -18.26 3.82
N GLU A 268 17.93 -17.17 4.23
CA GLU A 268 16.51 -16.99 3.91
C GLU A 268 16.32 -16.90 2.37
N PRO A 269 15.16 -17.30 1.83
CA PRO A 269 14.82 -17.17 0.41
C PRO A 269 15.00 -15.76 -0.18
N THR A 270 14.78 -14.76 0.67
CA THR A 270 14.87 -13.35 0.32
C THR A 270 15.83 -12.66 1.26
N GLU A 271 16.55 -11.66 0.75
CA GLU A 271 17.41 -10.79 1.54
C GLU A 271 16.81 -9.37 1.52
N ALA A 272 16.67 -8.76 2.69
CA ALA A 272 16.08 -7.42 2.84
C ALA A 272 16.68 -6.67 4.01
N ILE A 273 16.60 -5.35 3.95
CA ILE A 273 16.78 -4.47 5.11
C ILE A 273 15.39 -4.27 5.74
N CYS A 274 15.26 -4.44 7.04
CA CYS A 274 14.02 -4.22 7.78
C CYS A 274 14.21 -3.08 8.77
N PHE A 275 13.52 -1.97 8.55
CA PHE A 275 13.41 -0.87 9.51
C PHE A 275 12.20 -1.12 10.41
N VAL A 276 12.38 -1.00 11.72
CA VAL A 276 11.30 -1.11 12.70
C VAL A 276 10.91 0.30 13.15
N ILE A 277 9.68 0.68 12.84
CA ILE A 277 9.01 1.86 13.39
C ILE A 277 8.20 1.38 14.59
N GLY A 278 8.72 1.62 15.78
CA GLY A 278 8.18 1.12 17.02
C GLY A 278 6.92 1.88 17.44
N GLY A 279 5.98 1.20 18.10
CA GLY A 279 4.77 1.85 18.62
C GLY A 279 5.03 2.96 19.65
N ARG A 280 6.25 3.01 20.23
CA ARG A 280 6.70 4.02 21.18
C ARG A 280 7.63 5.08 20.56
N ASP A 281 7.91 5.01 19.26
CA ASP A 281 8.71 6.02 18.58
C ASP A 281 7.99 7.38 18.64
N SER A 282 8.72 8.41 19.05
CA SER A 282 8.25 9.79 18.95
C SER A 282 8.16 10.21 17.48
N ASP A 283 7.46 11.31 17.21
CA ASP A 283 7.42 11.88 15.87
C ASP A 283 8.81 12.26 15.32
N ASP A 284 9.78 12.53 16.19
CA ASP A 284 11.15 12.87 15.81
C ASP A 284 11.91 11.62 15.38
N ASP A 285 11.78 10.53 16.14
CA ASP A 285 12.32 9.21 15.80
C ASP A 285 11.78 8.73 14.45
N VAL A 286 10.47 8.87 14.23
CA VAL A 286 9.85 8.48 12.95
C VAL A 286 10.39 9.33 11.80
N ARG A 287 10.54 10.65 11.98
CA ARG A 287 11.10 11.52 10.94
C ARG A 287 12.54 11.14 10.58
N GLU A 288 13.37 10.84 11.58
CA GLU A 288 14.75 10.39 11.35
C GLU A 288 14.78 9.09 10.54
N LYS A 289 13.98 8.09 10.96
CA LYS A 289 13.89 6.80 10.26
C LYS A 289 13.39 6.96 8.82
N VAL A 290 12.39 7.80 8.59
CA VAL A 290 11.90 8.15 7.24
C VAL A 290 13.02 8.75 6.39
N GLN A 291 13.77 9.70 6.94
CA GLN A 291 14.89 10.35 6.23
C GLN A 291 15.97 9.34 5.85
N GLN A 292 16.34 8.41 6.75
CA GLN A 292 17.34 7.38 6.49
C GLN A 292 16.87 6.38 5.43
N ILE A 293 15.62 5.92 5.50
CA ILE A 293 15.04 5.05 4.47
C ILE A 293 15.07 5.77 3.12
N HIS A 294 14.66 7.04 3.08
CA HIS A 294 14.69 7.85 1.86
C HIS A 294 16.12 8.01 1.31
N GLN A 295 17.11 8.34 2.16
CA GLN A 295 18.52 8.44 1.76
C GLN A 295 19.04 7.15 1.13
N ILE A 296 18.68 5.99 1.70
CA ILE A 296 19.05 4.69 1.13
C ILE A 296 18.37 4.47 -0.22
N THR A 297 17.07 4.76 -0.36
CA THR A 297 16.36 4.61 -1.64
C THR A 297 16.91 5.54 -2.72
N GLU A 298 17.32 6.76 -2.36
CA GLU A 298 17.97 7.71 -3.26
C GLU A 298 19.34 7.19 -3.69
N TRP A 299 20.12 6.65 -2.76
CA TRP A 299 21.39 6.02 -3.06
C TRP A 299 21.22 4.82 -4.00
N LEU A 300 20.21 3.96 -3.78
CA LEU A 300 19.90 2.83 -4.66
C LEU A 300 19.55 3.30 -6.08
N CYS A 301 18.74 4.35 -6.21
CA CYS A 301 18.45 4.98 -7.50
C CYS A 301 19.73 5.50 -8.17
N ASN A 302 20.57 6.22 -7.45
CA ASN A 302 21.80 6.81 -8.01
C ASN A 302 22.85 5.75 -8.39
N ASN A 303 22.76 4.53 -7.83
CA ASN A 303 23.66 3.41 -8.11
C ASN A 303 23.01 2.33 -9.00
N GLN A 304 21.88 2.63 -9.64
CA GLN A 304 21.21 1.71 -10.57
C GLN A 304 20.84 0.36 -9.96
N LEU A 305 20.40 0.37 -8.70
CA LEU A 305 19.92 -0.80 -7.96
C LEU A 305 18.40 -0.76 -7.82
N PRO A 306 17.65 -1.50 -8.67
CA PRO A 306 16.21 -1.65 -8.52
C PRO A 306 15.83 -2.21 -7.17
N HIS A 307 14.70 -1.75 -6.65
CA HIS A 307 14.27 -2.11 -5.32
C HIS A 307 12.75 -2.14 -5.16
N ASN A 308 12.33 -2.89 -4.15
CA ASN A 308 10.95 -3.01 -3.74
C ASN A 308 10.86 -2.65 -2.26
N LEU A 309 9.76 -2.03 -1.86
CA LEU A 309 9.48 -1.74 -0.46
C LEU A 309 8.18 -2.41 -0.04
N PHE A 310 8.12 -2.93 1.18
CA PHE A 310 6.91 -3.53 1.75
C PHE A 310 6.73 -3.16 3.22
N MET A 311 5.50 -2.78 3.62
CA MET A 311 5.13 -2.41 4.99
C MET A 311 3.97 -3.28 5.52
N THR A 312 3.82 -3.37 6.86
CA THR A 312 4.31 -4.53 7.59
C THR A 312 4.03 -4.51 9.10
N HIS A 313 2.79 -4.48 9.62
CA HIS A 313 2.59 -4.64 11.07
C HIS A 313 3.06 -6.03 11.54
N ASP A 314 3.98 -6.05 12.50
CA ASP A 314 4.26 -7.27 13.25
C ASP A 314 3.03 -7.67 14.06
N ARG A 315 2.60 -8.92 13.91
CA ARG A 315 1.36 -9.40 14.53
C ARG A 315 1.48 -9.61 16.05
N LYS A 316 2.68 -9.50 16.64
CA LYS A 316 2.91 -9.66 18.09
C LYS A 316 3.15 -8.32 18.77
N THR A 317 4.01 -7.47 18.20
CA THR A 317 4.39 -6.18 18.81
C THR A 317 3.56 -5.01 18.29
N ASN A 318 2.86 -5.19 17.16
CA ASN A 318 2.18 -4.14 16.42
C ASN A 318 3.12 -3.04 15.87
N ASP A 319 4.44 -3.25 15.93
CA ASP A 319 5.40 -2.34 15.31
C ASP A 319 5.26 -2.41 13.78
N LEU A 320 5.43 -1.27 13.12
CA LEU A 320 5.44 -1.22 11.67
C LEU A 320 6.85 -1.58 11.17
N ARG A 321 6.95 -2.70 10.45
CA ARG A 321 8.15 -3.10 9.73
C ARG A 321 8.12 -2.58 8.30
N VAL A 322 9.22 -1.97 7.87
CA VAL A 322 9.44 -1.52 6.50
C VAL A 322 10.59 -2.33 5.92
N PHE A 323 10.26 -3.25 5.00
CA PHE A 323 11.22 -4.08 4.30
C PHE A 323 11.64 -3.42 3.00
N LEU A 324 12.94 -3.30 2.76
CA LEU A 324 13.54 -2.84 1.52
C LEU A 324 14.34 -3.99 0.90
N PHE A 325 13.88 -4.44 -0.25
CA PHE A 325 14.50 -5.50 -1.05
C PHE A 325 15.27 -4.87 -2.19
N VAL A 326 16.49 -5.34 -2.43
CA VAL A 326 17.38 -4.79 -3.46
C VAL A 326 17.72 -5.87 -4.48
N ARG A 327 17.84 -5.48 -5.75
CA ARG A 327 18.01 -6.41 -6.87
C ARG A 327 19.22 -6.07 -7.72
N SER A 328 20.03 -7.06 -8.06
CA SER A 328 21.15 -6.92 -9.01
C SER A 328 20.67 -6.78 -10.46
N LYS A 329 19.50 -7.35 -10.81
CA LYS A 329 19.00 -7.35 -12.20
C LYS A 329 17.93 -6.30 -12.45
N TYR A 330 18.17 -5.43 -13.43
CA TYR A 330 17.17 -4.50 -13.95
C TYR A 330 16.16 -5.22 -14.86
N CYS A 331 14.87 -5.19 -14.51
CA CYS A 331 13.80 -5.79 -15.30
C CYS A 331 13.17 -4.73 -16.23
N VAL A 332 13.56 -4.76 -17.50
CA VAL A 332 12.97 -3.93 -18.56
C VAL A 332 11.72 -4.59 -19.14
N ASN A 333 11.82 -5.88 -19.48
CA ASN A 333 10.72 -6.66 -20.04
C ASN A 333 10.10 -7.59 -18.98
N LYS A 334 8.78 -7.49 -18.80
CA LYS A 334 8.02 -8.17 -17.74
C LYS A 334 7.33 -9.45 -18.25
N ASP A 335 7.37 -9.75 -19.53
CA ASP A 335 6.54 -10.81 -20.10
C ASP A 335 7.32 -12.10 -20.44
N ALA A 336 8.64 -12.12 -20.19
CA ALA A 336 9.53 -13.21 -20.62
C ALA A 336 9.72 -14.35 -19.59
N CYS A 337 8.96 -14.40 -18.49
CA CYS A 337 9.26 -15.32 -17.38
C CYS A 337 8.04 -16.05 -16.79
N ILE A 338 8.30 -17.18 -16.10
CA ILE A 338 7.29 -18.05 -15.48
C ILE A 338 6.29 -17.24 -14.63
N PHE A 339 6.83 -16.33 -13.82
CA PHE A 339 6.11 -15.25 -13.15
C PHE A 339 7.05 -14.07 -12.87
N ASN A 340 6.44 -12.93 -12.55
CA ASN A 340 7.13 -11.66 -12.28
C ASN A 340 7.33 -11.49 -10.76
N VAL A 341 8.52 -11.08 -10.33
CA VAL A 341 8.83 -10.86 -8.91
C VAL A 341 8.84 -9.35 -8.58
N GLY A 342 7.81 -8.90 -7.88
CA GLY A 342 7.71 -7.57 -7.28
C GLY A 342 7.55 -7.68 -5.78
N PHE A 343 7.04 -6.62 -5.14
CA PHE A 343 6.93 -6.62 -3.68
C PHE A 343 6.06 -7.75 -3.12
N CYS A 344 5.01 -8.20 -3.84
CA CYS A 344 4.13 -9.28 -3.39
C CYS A 344 4.89 -10.61 -3.30
N GLU A 345 5.61 -10.93 -4.37
CA GLU A 345 6.27 -12.23 -4.49
C GLU A 345 7.47 -12.32 -3.54
N LEU A 346 8.18 -11.22 -3.32
CA LEU A 346 9.28 -11.12 -2.35
C LEU A 346 8.84 -11.38 -0.91
N VAL A 347 7.57 -11.10 -0.59
CA VAL A 347 7.03 -11.34 0.76
C VAL A 347 6.33 -12.70 0.88
N GLY A 348 6.28 -13.47 -0.21
CA GLY A 348 5.69 -14.80 -0.27
C GLY A 348 4.20 -14.83 -0.60
N PHE A 349 3.66 -13.77 -1.19
CA PHE A 349 2.33 -13.76 -1.78
C PHE A 349 2.45 -13.79 -3.31
N LEU A 350 1.91 -14.81 -3.96
CA LEU A 350 2.14 -15.10 -5.37
C LEU A 350 0.81 -15.04 -6.15
N PRO A 351 0.42 -13.90 -6.72
CA PRO A 351 -0.67 -13.84 -7.68
C PRO A 351 -0.30 -14.61 -8.95
N VAL A 352 -1.05 -15.67 -9.25
CA VAL A 352 -0.81 -16.52 -10.42
C VAL A 352 -1.92 -16.32 -11.45
N GLY A 353 -1.55 -16.22 -12.73
CA GLY A 353 -2.49 -15.95 -13.81
C GLY A 353 -3.21 -17.16 -14.39
N ASP A 354 -2.84 -18.37 -13.96
CA ASP A 354 -3.16 -19.60 -14.67
C ASP A 354 -3.24 -20.76 -13.66
N GLU A 355 -4.23 -21.65 -13.85
CA GLU A 355 -4.51 -22.77 -12.94
C GLU A 355 -3.42 -23.84 -13.01
N GLU A 356 -2.89 -24.15 -14.20
CA GLU A 356 -1.78 -25.10 -14.35
C GLU A 356 -0.53 -24.58 -13.65
N LYS A 357 -0.21 -23.29 -13.81
CA LYS A 357 0.85 -22.64 -13.03
C LYS A 357 0.56 -22.72 -11.54
N LEU A 358 -0.67 -22.48 -11.10
CA LEU A 358 -1.03 -22.58 -9.69
C LEU A 358 -0.75 -24.00 -9.17
N GLN A 359 -1.10 -25.05 -9.90
CA GLN A 359 -0.89 -26.44 -9.47
C GLN A 359 0.59 -26.86 -9.51
N ASN A 360 1.34 -26.42 -10.51
CA ASN A 360 2.72 -26.86 -10.73
C ASN A 360 3.79 -26.00 -10.03
N LEU A 361 3.45 -24.82 -9.52
CA LEU A 361 4.42 -23.94 -8.85
C LEU A 361 4.98 -24.59 -7.57
N THR A 362 6.30 -24.60 -7.42
CA THR A 362 6.97 -25.12 -6.22
C THR A 362 7.70 -23.99 -5.49
N GLU A 363 7.97 -24.16 -4.20
CA GLU A 363 8.79 -23.18 -3.47
C GLU A 363 10.16 -23.02 -4.10
N GLN A 364 10.78 -24.11 -4.55
CA GLN A 364 12.12 -24.06 -5.15
C GLN A 364 12.15 -23.16 -6.39
N VAL A 365 11.16 -23.28 -7.28
CA VAL A 365 11.04 -22.39 -8.46
C VAL A 365 10.92 -20.92 -8.06
N VAL A 366 10.17 -20.63 -6.99
CA VAL A 366 10.00 -19.26 -6.49
C VAL A 366 11.30 -18.73 -5.88
N ILE A 367 11.96 -19.55 -5.04
CA ILE A 367 13.24 -19.21 -4.39
C ILE A 367 14.31 -18.94 -5.44
N ASP A 368 14.48 -19.83 -6.42
CA ASP A 368 15.49 -19.70 -7.46
C ASP A 368 15.25 -18.45 -8.29
N ARG A 369 13.97 -18.16 -8.60
CA ARG A 369 13.63 -16.95 -9.34
C ARG A 369 13.90 -15.67 -8.55
N ILE A 370 13.57 -15.66 -7.25
CA ILE A 370 13.87 -14.51 -6.38
C ILE A 370 15.39 -14.30 -6.34
N LYS A 371 16.16 -15.34 -6.04
CA LYS A 371 17.64 -15.28 -5.95
C LYS A 371 18.29 -14.84 -7.26
N ASP A 372 17.82 -15.35 -8.39
CA ASP A 372 18.30 -14.95 -9.71
C ASP A 372 18.14 -13.45 -9.94
N LEU A 373 17.03 -12.88 -9.49
CA LEU A 373 16.71 -11.46 -9.68
C LEU A 373 17.36 -10.56 -8.64
N THR A 374 17.42 -11.01 -7.38
CA THR A 374 17.99 -10.21 -6.28
C THR A 374 19.51 -10.23 -6.32
N GLY A 375 20.11 -11.36 -6.69
CA GLY A 375 21.55 -11.56 -6.66
C GLY A 375 22.16 -11.27 -5.29
N ASP A 376 23.35 -10.70 -5.30
CA ASP A 376 24.16 -10.27 -4.15
C ASP A 376 24.01 -8.77 -3.82
N ALA A 377 23.11 -8.03 -4.49
CA ALA A 377 22.97 -6.58 -4.29
C ALA A 377 22.66 -6.17 -2.84
N PHE A 378 22.07 -7.09 -2.05
CA PHE A 378 21.81 -6.89 -0.64
C PHE A 378 23.09 -6.60 0.16
N GLU A 379 24.25 -7.15 -0.22
CA GLU A 379 25.51 -6.95 0.51
C GLU A 379 25.94 -5.47 0.48
N THR A 380 25.88 -4.86 -0.70
CA THR A 380 26.22 -3.45 -0.86
C THR A 380 25.18 -2.56 -0.18
N ALA A 381 23.90 -2.92 -0.26
CA ALA A 381 22.83 -2.21 0.45
C ALA A 381 23.01 -2.26 1.98
N TYR A 382 23.42 -3.41 2.53
CA TYR A 382 23.73 -3.57 3.95
C TYR A 382 24.90 -2.70 4.39
N ARG A 383 25.99 -2.67 3.60
CA ARG A 383 27.13 -1.77 3.87
C ARG A 383 26.71 -0.30 3.86
N GLN A 384 25.93 0.12 2.87
CA GLN A 384 25.48 1.50 2.78
C GLN A 384 24.51 1.88 3.90
N THR A 385 23.65 0.97 4.31
CA THR A 385 22.73 1.18 5.44
C THR A 385 23.50 1.43 6.73
N LYS A 386 24.53 0.64 7.02
CA LYS A 386 25.42 0.86 8.18
C LYS A 386 26.13 2.22 8.12
N ARG A 387 26.59 2.63 6.93
CA ARG A 387 27.22 3.95 6.73
C ARG A 387 26.27 5.10 7.05
N ILE A 388 25.05 5.03 6.55
CA ILE A 388 24.02 6.07 6.72
C ILE A 388 23.57 6.17 8.18
N ILE A 389 23.43 5.03 8.86
CA ILE A 389 22.84 4.98 10.21
C ILE A 389 23.89 5.13 11.30
N ASP A 390 25.00 4.38 11.22
CA ASP A 390 26.01 4.38 12.27
C ASP A 390 27.12 5.43 12.01
N GLY A 391 27.04 6.17 10.90
CA GLY A 391 28.07 7.14 10.48
C GLY A 391 29.43 6.52 10.14
N SER A 392 29.50 5.20 9.97
CA SER A 392 30.76 4.47 9.89
C SER A 392 31.33 4.42 8.46
N ASN A 393 32.50 5.03 8.23
CA ASN A 393 33.33 4.80 7.03
C ASN A 393 34.02 3.41 7.00
N SER A 394 33.56 2.46 7.82
CA SER A 394 34.24 1.19 8.05
C SER A 394 34.07 0.21 6.88
N THR A 395 35.15 -0.03 6.15
CA THR A 395 35.29 -0.99 5.04
C THR A 395 35.77 -2.38 5.48
N LEU A 396 35.65 -2.77 6.75
CA LEU A 396 36.19 -4.04 7.22
C LEU A 396 35.08 -5.01 7.65
N TRP A 397 34.90 -6.06 6.85
CA TRP A 397 34.31 -7.32 7.30
C TRP A 397 35.40 -8.16 7.97
N PRO A 398 35.11 -8.90 9.06
CA PRO A 398 35.90 -10.07 9.40
C PRO A 398 35.63 -11.12 8.31
N ILE A 399 36.69 -11.49 7.58
CA ILE A 399 36.69 -12.70 6.77
C ILE A 399 36.45 -13.87 7.73
N LEU A 400 35.30 -14.53 7.60
CA LEU A 400 35.09 -15.84 8.23
C LEU A 400 35.90 -16.86 7.44
N ILE A 401 36.97 -17.37 8.06
CA ILE A 401 37.66 -18.61 7.68
C ILE A 401 36.72 -19.79 7.96
#